data_AF-A0A1F5YIX3-F1
#
_entry.id   AF-A0A1F5YIX3-F1
#
_cell.length_a   1.000
_cell.length_b   1.000
_cell.length_c   1.000
_cell.angle_alpha   90.00
_cell.angle_beta   90.00
_cell.angle_gamma   90.00
#
_symmetry.space_group_name_H-M   'P 1'
#
loop_
_entity.id
_entity.type
_entity.pdbx_description
1 polymer ?
#
loop_
_entity_poly.entity_id
_entity_poly.type
_entity_poly.pdbx_seq_one_letter_code
_entity_poly.pdbx_strand_id
1 'polypeptide(L)' 'MKKKEIKELAFKSVKELSETIGKLRKEIKRIMMDQASGKLKNVSLVREKKKDIARLLTAVRGKELTK' A
#
# COMPACT_ATOMS: atom_id res chain seq x y z
N MET A 1 -0.05 -0.34 8.45
CA MET A 1 1.12 -1.21 8.73
C MET A 1 1.67 -1.11 10.14
N LYS A 2 2.01 -2.27 10.72
CA LYS A 2 2.86 -2.40 11.92
C LYS A 2 4.35 -2.37 11.49
N LYS A 3 5.24 -1.98 12.41
CA LYS A 3 6.70 -1.83 12.18
C LYS A 3 7.40 -3.05 11.55
N LYS A 4 6.85 -4.26 11.71
CA LYS A 4 7.40 -5.52 11.14
C LYS A 4 7.27 -5.59 9.62
N GLU A 5 6.14 -5.17 9.06
CA GLU A 5 5.89 -5.25 7.61
C GLU A 5 6.85 -4.34 6.83
N ILE A 6 7.28 -3.22 7.42
CA ILE A 6 8.23 -2.28 6.79
C ILE A 6 9.60 -2.94 6.54
N LYS A 7 10.07 -3.82 7.44
CA LYS A 7 11.32 -4.56 7.25
C LYS A 7 11.19 -5.63 6.16
N GLU A 8 10.04 -6.27 6.04
CA GLU A 8 9.78 -7.25 4.97
C GLU A 8 9.72 -6.60 3.58
N LEU A 9 9.27 -5.34 3.48
CA LEU A 9 9.31 -4.59 2.23
C LEU A 9 10.74 -4.30 1.75
N ALA A 10 11.70 -4.20 2.65
CA ALA A 10 13.12 -4.04 2.29
C ALA A 10 13.70 -5.31 1.64
N PHE A 11 13.20 -6.49 2.00
CA PHE A 11 13.64 -7.78 1.43
C PHE A 11 12.99 -8.12 0.08
N LYS A 12 11.79 -7.61 -0.20
CA LYS A 12 11.07 -7.87 -1.47
C LYS A 12 11.71 -7.18 -2.68
N SER A 13 11.64 -7.81 -3.86
CA SER A 13 12.18 -7.22 -5.08
C SER A 13 11.38 -5.99 -5.54
N VAL A 14 11.99 -5.08 -6.30
CA VAL A 14 11.30 -3.89 -6.85
C VAL A 14 10.06 -4.28 -7.69
N LYS A 15 10.14 -5.45 -8.36
CA LYS A 15 9.05 -6.01 -9.16
C LYS A 15 7.86 -6.43 -8.30
N GLU A 16 8.11 -7.15 -7.20
CA GLU A 16 7.09 -7.55 -6.23
C GLU A 16 6.46 -6.36 -5.51
N LEU A 17 7.26 -5.32 -5.20
CA LEU A 17 6.76 -4.09 -4.61
C LEU A 17 5.78 -3.39 -5.56
N SER A 18 6.10 -3.35 -6.85
CA SER A 18 5.25 -2.76 -7.89
C SER A 18 3.92 -3.53 -8.06
N GLU A 19 3.97 -4.87 -8.06
CA GLU A 19 2.76 -5.70 -8.08
C GLU A 19 1.88 -5.48 -6.84
N THR A 20 2.51 -5.35 -5.67
CA THR A 20 1.80 -5.09 -4.41
C THR A 20 1.11 -3.73 -4.43
N ILE A 21 1.77 -2.70 -4.99
CA ILE A 21 1.16 -1.38 -5.21
C ILE A 21 -0.07 -1.49 -6.13
N GLY A 22 0.02 -2.28 -7.21
CA GLY A 22 -1.11 -2.53 -8.11
C GLY A 22 -2.30 -3.17 -7.41
N LYS A 23 -2.05 -4.19 -6.56
CA LYS A 23 -3.09 -4.85 -5.76
C LYS A 23 -3.74 -3.89 -4.77
N LEU A 24 -2.94 -3.11 -4.02
CA LEU A 24 -3.46 -2.13 -3.05
C LEU A 24 -4.29 -1.03 -3.71
N ARG A 25 -3.92 -0.56 -4.91
CA ARG A 25 -4.74 0.41 -5.67
C ARG A 25 -6.12 -0.15 -6.04
N LYS A 26 -6.19 -1.41 -6.47
CA LYS A 26 -7.47 -2.09 -6.75
C LYS A 26 -8.30 -2.24 -5.48
N GLU A 27 -7.66 -2.59 -4.38
CA GLU A 27 -8.32 -2.73 -3.08
C GLU A 27 -8.88 -1.38 -2.59
N ILE A 28 -8.14 -0.28 -2.75
CA ILE A 28 -8.65 1.07 -2.45
C ILE A 28 -9.89 1.39 -3.29
N LYS A 29 -9.89 1.09 -4.60
CA LYS A 29 -11.08 1.32 -5.44
C LYS A 29 -12.29 0.56 -4.92
N ARG A 30 -12.10 -0.71 -4.52
CA ARG A 30 -13.17 -1.52 -3.93
C ARG A 30 -13.69 -0.92 -2.62
N ILE A 31 -12.79 -0.55 -1.71
CA ILE A 31 -13.15 0.09 -0.44
C ILE A 31 -13.87 1.42 -0.69
N MET A 32 -13.47 2.21 -1.69
CA MET A 32 -14.15 3.45 -2.04
C MET A 32 -15.57 3.21 -2.57
N MET A 33 -15.78 2.16 -3.38
CA MET A 33 -17.12 1.75 -3.85
C MET A 33 -18.01 1.27 -2.69
N ASP A 34 -17.44 0.47 -1.77
CA ASP A 34 -18.14 -0.01 -0.58
C ASP A 34 -18.47 1.14 0.39
N GLN A 35 -17.59 2.14 0.48
CA GLN A 35 -17.81 3.37 1.24
C GLN A 35 -18.92 4.23 0.61
N ALA A 36 -18.91 4.41 -0.71
CA ALA A 36 -19.96 5.13 -1.43
C ALA A 36 -21.33 4.44 -1.28
N SER A 37 -21.33 3.11 -1.17
CA SER A 37 -22.54 2.30 -0.93
C SER A 37 -23.02 2.34 0.52
N GLY A 38 -22.36 3.10 1.42
CA GLY A 38 -22.73 3.22 2.84
C GLY A 38 -22.51 1.95 3.68
N LYS A 39 -21.95 0.89 3.10
CA LYS A 39 -21.72 -0.40 3.78
C LYS A 39 -20.45 -0.41 4.63
N LEU A 40 -19.58 0.58 4.47
CA LEU A 40 -18.25 0.57 5.07
C LEU A 40 -18.22 1.35 6.40
N LYS A 41 -18.16 0.62 7.51
CA LYS A 41 -18.12 1.19 8.87
C LYS A 41 -16.79 1.88 9.22
N ASN A 42 -15.70 1.55 8.51
CA ASN A 42 -14.35 1.98 8.91
C ASN A 42 -13.65 2.78 7.80
N VAL A 43 -13.98 4.08 7.76
CA VAL A 43 -13.37 5.08 6.88
C VAL A 43 -11.85 5.23 7.05
N SER A 44 -11.29 4.81 8.19
CA SER A 44 -9.85 4.89 8.46
C SER A 44 -9.03 3.92 7.61
N LEU A 45 -9.63 2.83 7.10
CA LEU A 45 -8.97 1.85 6.24
C LEU A 45 -8.39 2.47 4.97
N VAL A 46 -9.11 3.40 4.34
CA VAL A 46 -8.62 4.10 3.13
C VAL A 46 -7.34 4.87 3.43
N ARG A 47 -7.31 5.56 4.58
CA ARG A 47 -6.14 6.32 5.02
C ARG A 47 -4.94 5.41 5.33
N GLU A 48 -5.18 4.27 5.95
CA GLU A 48 -4.12 3.29 6.24
C GLU A 48 -3.54 2.69 4.95
N LYS A 49 -4.40 2.25 4.03
CA LYS A 49 -3.97 1.70 2.73
C LYS A 49 -3.21 2.72 1.88
N LYS A 50 -3.61 4.00 1.91
CA LYS A 50 -2.85 5.09 1.27
C LYS A 50 -1.46 5.27 1.88
N LYS A 51 -1.33 5.21 3.22
CA LYS A 51 -0.02 5.26 3.89
C LYS A 51 0.86 4.06 3.53
N ASP A 52 0.26 2.88 3.39
CA ASP A 52 0.98 1.67 3.01
C ASP A 52 1.52 1.77 1.57
N ILE A 53 0.75 2.33 0.63
CA ILE A 53 1.24 2.65 -0.72
C ILE A 53 2.40 3.66 -0.68
N ALA A 54 2.28 4.73 0.11
CA ALA A 54 3.34 5.73 0.21
C ALA A 54 4.66 5.11 0.70
N ARG A 55 4.61 4.24 1.71
CA ARG A 55 5.78 3.52 2.22
C ARG A 55 6.41 2.60 1.18
N LEU A 56 5.59 1.88 0.41
CA LEU A 56 6.05 1.03 -0.70
C LEU A 56 6.78 1.85 -1.76
N LEU A 57 6.22 2.99 -2.15
CA LEU A 57 6.85 3.89 -3.12
C LEU A 57 8.18 4.45 -2.60
N THR A 58 8.25 4.84 -1.32
CA THR A 58 9.50 5.28 -0.71
C THR A 58 10.54 4.16 -0.70
N ALA A 59 10.16 2.92 -0.41
CA ALA A 59 11.07 1.77 -0.43
C ALA A 59 11.61 1.48 -1.85
N VAL A 60 10.75 1.55 -2.88
CA VAL A 60 11.17 1.43 -4.28
C VAL A 60 12.16 2.53 -4.63
N ARG A 61 11.83 3.79 -4.32
CA ARG A 61 12.68 4.93 -4.62
C ARG A 61 14.03 4.87 -3.88
N GLY A 62 14.04 4.41 -2.63
CA GLY A 62 15.26 4.18 -1.87
C GLY A 62 16.19 3.17 -2.57
N LYS A 63 15.63 2.07 -3.06
CA LYS A 63 16.40 1.06 -3.83
C LYS A 63 16.94 1.59 -5.16
N GLU A 64 16.20 2.46 -5.85
CA GLU A 64 16.66 3.10 -7.09
C GLU A 64 17.82 4.08 -6.85
N LEU A 65 17.82 4.79 -5.73
CA LEU A 65 18.84 5.79 -5.38
C LEU A 65 20.16 5.20 -4.86
N THR A 66 20.14 3.93 -4.42
CA THR A 66 21.33 3.25 -3.90
C THR A 66 22.06 2.43 -4.99
N LYS A 67 21.54 2.46 -6.22
CA LYS A 67 22.07 1.78 -7.39
C LYS A 67 22.83 2.79 -8.25
#